data_AF-A0A7C3TK76-F1
#
_entry.id   AF-A0A7C3TK76-F1
#
_cell.length_a   1.000
_cell.length_b   1.000
_cell.length_c   1.000
_cell.angle_alpha   90.00
_cell.angle_beta   90.00
_cell.angle_gamma   90.00
#
_symmetry.space_group_name_H-M   'P 1'
#
loop_
_entity.id
_entity.type
_entity.pdbx_description
1 polymer ?
#
loop_
_entity_poly.entity_id
_entity_poly.type
_entity_poly.pdbx_seq_one_letter_code
_entity_poly.pdbx_strand_id
1 'polypeptide(L)'
;MPDNLNPTNSTQQTQPLQGGVINLQSVGAIRNGKMLIKGIRGQFLIDADEAKINSVIKKYSVPDAVLKKFPDLIALILQTESMDDAEREYWYQILPVMTDDQINKLRNIIVNEKEQLIKLDEEYNNDLKQLNEKHLIEWQDFNRKQKFKEIAEAEAKAKLTEKEQEAKLLEELDQMNNNQK
;
A
#
# COMPACT_ATOMS: atom_id res chain seq x y z
N MET A 1 44.41 -33.83 -55.07
CA MET A 1 42.98 -33.46 -55.21
C MET A 1 42.17 -34.63 -54.67
N PRO A 2 41.73 -34.61 -53.39
CA PRO A 2 40.86 -35.66 -52.86
C PRO A 2 39.42 -35.17 -52.70
N ASP A 3 38.49 -35.86 -53.37
CA ASP A 3 37.05 -35.82 -53.10
C ASP A 3 36.75 -36.70 -51.88
N ASN A 4 36.10 -36.13 -50.87
CA ASN A 4 35.69 -36.80 -49.64
C ASN A 4 34.16 -36.97 -49.64
N LEU A 5 33.70 -38.22 -49.70
CA LEU A 5 32.31 -38.62 -49.47
C LEU A 5 32.19 -39.31 -48.10
N ASN A 6 31.48 -38.62 -47.19
CA ASN A 6 30.76 -38.96 -45.95
C ASN A 6 30.64 -40.45 -45.50
N PRO A 7 30.37 -40.78 -44.20
CA PRO A 7 29.41 -40.10 -43.33
C PRO A 7 29.80 -39.84 -41.87
N THR A 8 29.14 -38.81 -41.35
CA THR A 8 28.97 -38.37 -39.97
C THR A 8 28.60 -39.49 -38.98
N ASN A 9 29.39 -39.65 -37.92
CA ASN A 9 28.88 -40.07 -36.63
C ASN A 9 29.81 -39.59 -35.52
N SER A 10 29.44 -38.49 -34.86
CA SER A 10 30.09 -37.99 -33.65
C SER A 10 29.01 -37.67 -32.62
N THR A 11 28.90 -38.55 -31.65
CA THR A 11 28.17 -38.37 -30.40
C THR A 11 28.67 -37.12 -29.67
N GLN A 12 27.78 -36.15 -29.41
CA GLN A 12 27.93 -35.13 -28.38
C GLN A 12 26.60 -35.11 -27.62
N GLN A 13 26.51 -35.80 -26.48
CA GLN A 13 26.65 -35.22 -25.14
C GLN A 13 25.97 -33.86 -24.97
N THR A 14 24.96 -33.91 -24.11
CA THR A 14 24.05 -32.86 -23.63
C THR A 14 24.76 -31.59 -23.16
N GLN A 15 24.26 -30.43 -23.60
CA GLN A 15 24.38 -29.18 -22.85
C GLN A 15 22.97 -28.75 -22.39
N PRO A 16 22.76 -28.41 -21.10
CA PRO A 16 21.52 -27.79 -20.67
C PRO A 16 21.39 -26.41 -21.29
N LEU A 17 20.21 -26.11 -21.82
CA LEU A 17 19.81 -24.79 -22.34
C LEU A 17 20.13 -23.74 -21.27
N GLN A 18 21.18 -22.95 -21.52
CA GLN A 18 21.51 -21.81 -20.68
C GLN A 18 20.33 -20.84 -20.70
N GLY A 19 19.76 -20.59 -19.52
CA GLY A 19 18.72 -19.59 -19.33
C GLY A 19 19.19 -18.26 -19.88
N GLY A 20 18.45 -17.74 -20.86
CA GLY A 20 18.67 -16.41 -21.39
C GLY A 20 18.50 -15.39 -20.28
N VAL A 21 19.62 -14.89 -19.76
CA VAL A 21 19.65 -13.69 -18.92
C VAL A 21 19.11 -12.53 -19.76
N ILE A 22 17.93 -12.05 -19.40
CA ILE A 22 17.29 -10.90 -20.04
C ILE A 22 18.14 -9.68 -19.67
N ASN A 23 18.85 -9.09 -20.63
CA ASN A 23 19.64 -7.88 -20.39
C ASN A 23 18.70 -6.69 -20.22
N LEU A 24 18.44 -6.33 -18.96
CA LEU A 24 17.52 -5.29 -18.50
C LEU A 24 18.09 -3.86 -18.58
N GLN A 25 19.17 -3.62 -19.33
CA GLN A 25 19.86 -2.31 -19.36
C GLN A 25 19.08 -1.16 -20.03
N SER A 26 17.93 -1.43 -20.68
CA SER A 26 17.11 -0.40 -21.33
C SER A 26 15.81 -0.04 -20.60
N VAL A 27 15.56 -0.58 -19.40
CA VAL A 27 14.33 -0.34 -18.64
C VAL A 27 14.64 0.68 -17.54
N GLY A 28 13.85 1.76 -17.48
CA GLY A 28 14.02 2.84 -16.51
C GLY A 28 14.31 2.32 -15.09
N ALA A 29 15.53 2.57 -14.63
CA ALA A 29 16.13 2.16 -13.36
C ALA A 29 15.23 1.32 -12.42
N ILE A 30 15.17 0.01 -12.65
CA ILE A 30 14.64 -0.91 -11.63
C ILE A 30 15.55 -0.80 -10.42
N ARG A 31 15.02 -0.32 -9.29
CA ARG A 31 15.72 -0.25 -8.01
C ARG A 31 14.91 -1.04 -6.99
N ASN A 32 15.53 -2.04 -6.38
CA ASN A 32 14.92 -2.91 -5.37
C ASN A 32 13.63 -3.60 -5.84
N GLY A 33 13.61 -4.13 -7.08
CA GLY A 33 12.43 -4.83 -7.63
C GLY A 33 11.23 -3.93 -7.93
N LYS A 34 11.39 -2.60 -7.86
CA LYS A 34 10.37 -1.62 -8.23
C LYS A 34 10.79 -0.87 -9.47
N MET A 35 9.83 -0.67 -10.37
CA MET A 35 9.97 0.07 -11.61
C MET A 35 9.12 1.33 -11.55
N LEU A 36 9.71 2.45 -11.99
CA LEU A 36 9.05 3.73 -12.02
C LEU A 36 8.27 3.88 -13.33
N ILE A 37 6.96 4.09 -13.22
CA ILE A 37 6.07 4.32 -14.35
C ILE A 37 5.57 5.76 -14.30
N LYS A 38 5.68 6.45 -15.43
CA LYS A 38 5.11 7.78 -15.62
C LYS A 38 3.67 7.63 -16.13
N GLY A 39 2.72 8.12 -15.35
CA GLY A 39 1.33 8.24 -15.75
C GLY A 39 0.91 9.66 -16.09
N ILE A 40 -0.40 9.86 -16.21
CA ILE A 40 -1.01 11.13 -16.61
C ILE A 40 -0.96 12.11 -15.44
N ARG A 41 -1.16 11.62 -14.21
CA ARG A 41 -1.26 12.43 -12.98
C ARG A 41 0.04 12.48 -12.20
N GLY A 42 1.02 11.63 -12.50
CA GLY A 42 2.30 11.64 -11.81
C GLY A 42 3.20 10.47 -12.15
N GLN A 43 4.09 10.12 -11.23
CA GLN A 43 4.94 8.94 -11.33
C GLN A 43 4.65 8.04 -10.14
N PHE A 44 4.52 6.74 -10.39
CA PHE A 44 4.29 5.75 -9.35
C PHE A 44 5.17 4.53 -9.57
N LEU A 45 5.43 3.81 -8.48
CA LEU A 45 6.22 2.59 -8.50
C LEU A 45 5.32 1.38 -8.73
N ILE A 46 5.79 0.45 -9.55
CA ILE A 46 5.17 -0.85 -9.74
C ILE A 46 6.15 -1.95 -9.39
N ASP A 47 5.65 -3.07 -8.87
CA ASP A 47 6.46 -4.24 -8.53
C ASP A 47 6.91 -5.00 -9.78
N ALA A 48 8.12 -4.74 -10.24
CA ALA A 48 8.71 -5.37 -11.41
C ALA A 48 9.91 -6.23 -11.03
N ASP A 49 9.74 -7.04 -9.98
CA ASP A 49 10.77 -7.99 -9.57
C ASP A 49 10.96 -9.04 -10.67
N GLU A 50 12.22 -9.32 -11.00
CA GLU A 50 12.62 -10.36 -11.95
C GLU A 50 12.01 -11.72 -11.56
N ALA A 51 11.86 -12.01 -10.27
CA ALA A 51 11.21 -13.24 -9.81
C ALA A 51 9.72 -13.31 -10.19
N LYS A 52 8.99 -12.20 -10.09
CA LYS A 52 7.58 -12.12 -10.48
C LYS A 52 7.45 -12.24 -12.00
N ILE A 53 8.28 -11.54 -12.77
CA ILE A 53 8.28 -11.64 -14.24
C ILE A 53 8.62 -13.06 -14.70
N ASN A 54 9.61 -13.71 -14.07
CA ASN A 54 9.96 -15.11 -14.36
C ASN A 54 8.84 -16.09 -14.00
N SER A 55 8.05 -15.82 -12.96
CA SER A 55 6.86 -16.63 -12.66
C SER A 55 5.76 -16.48 -13.72
N VAL A 56 5.61 -15.29 -14.30
CA VAL A 56 4.69 -15.03 -15.43
C VAL A 56 5.12 -15.81 -16.67
N ILE A 57 6.41 -15.79 -17.01
CA ILE A 57 6.95 -16.56 -18.14
C ILE A 57 6.71 -18.06 -17.96
N LYS A 58 6.72 -18.55 -16.72
CA LYS A 58 6.41 -19.96 -16.41
C LYS A 58 4.92 -20.27 -16.43
N LYS A 59 4.06 -19.30 -16.07
CA LYS A 59 2.61 -19.47 -15.96
C LYS A 59 1.88 -19.26 -17.29
N TYR A 60 2.37 -18.33 -18.11
CA TYR A 60 1.74 -17.92 -19.36
C TYR A 60 2.67 -18.15 -20.53
N SER A 61 2.12 -18.53 -21.69
CA SER A 61 2.88 -18.54 -22.93
C SER A 61 3.11 -17.08 -23.36
N VAL A 62 4.27 -16.49 -23.03
CA VAL A 62 4.61 -15.12 -23.43
C VAL A 62 5.62 -15.18 -24.58
N PRO A 63 5.35 -14.55 -25.75
CA PRO A 63 6.31 -14.52 -26.84
C PRO A 63 7.60 -13.76 -26.47
N ASP A 64 8.76 -14.29 -26.86
CA ASP A 64 10.09 -13.68 -26.59
C ASP A 64 10.21 -12.23 -27.08
N ALA A 65 9.52 -11.90 -28.17
CA ALA A 65 9.47 -10.55 -28.72
C ALA A 65 8.86 -9.55 -27.73
N VAL A 66 7.84 -9.97 -26.96
CA VAL A 66 7.19 -9.13 -25.95
C VAL A 66 8.08 -8.96 -24.73
N LEU A 67 8.72 -10.04 -24.27
CA LEU A 67 9.64 -10.02 -23.12
C LEU A 67 10.77 -9.00 -23.29
N LYS A 68 11.31 -8.91 -24.51
CA LYS A 68 12.39 -7.98 -24.83
C LYS A 68 11.91 -6.55 -25.09
N LYS A 69 10.78 -6.40 -25.79
CA LYS A 69 10.32 -5.08 -26.26
C LYS A 69 9.49 -4.32 -25.20
N PHE A 70 8.73 -5.03 -24.37
CA PHE A 70 7.76 -4.44 -23.45
C PHE A 70 7.77 -5.05 -22.03
N PRO A 71 8.93 -5.13 -21.36
CA PRO A 71 9.02 -5.68 -19.99
C PRO A 71 8.18 -4.87 -18.98
N ASP A 72 8.02 -3.58 -19.24
CA ASP A 72 7.23 -2.66 -18.44
C ASP A 72 5.72 -2.95 -18.52
N LEU A 73 5.23 -3.18 -19.74
CA LEU A 73 3.83 -3.49 -19.98
C LEU A 73 3.48 -4.88 -19.47
N ILE A 74 4.40 -5.84 -19.49
CA ILE A 74 4.20 -7.16 -18.86
C ILE A 74 3.94 -7.02 -17.37
N ALA A 75 4.75 -6.22 -16.67
CA ALA A 75 4.56 -5.95 -15.24
C ALA A 75 3.24 -5.21 -14.96
N LEU A 76 2.85 -4.27 -15.82
CA LEU A 76 1.56 -3.57 -15.72
C LEU A 76 0.37 -4.52 -15.92
N ILE A 77 0.40 -5.34 -16.98
CA ILE A 77 -0.64 -6.33 -17.28
C ILE A 77 -0.71 -7.40 -16.19
N LEU A 78 0.39 -7.72 -15.51
CA LEU A 78 0.38 -8.65 -14.36
C LEU A 78 -0.25 -8.04 -13.10
N GLN A 79 -0.21 -6.73 -12.94
CA GLN A 79 -0.68 -6.05 -11.73
C GLN A 79 -2.06 -5.42 -11.85
N THR A 80 -2.61 -5.26 -13.05
CA THR A 80 -3.99 -4.79 -13.20
C THR A 80 -4.94 -5.78 -12.53
N GLU A 81 -5.94 -5.25 -11.84
CA GLU A 81 -6.98 -6.06 -11.19
C GLU A 81 -8.16 -6.29 -12.16
N SER A 82 -8.27 -5.51 -13.22
CA SER A 82 -9.32 -5.60 -14.23
C SER A 82 -9.17 -6.76 -15.23
N MET A 83 -8.15 -7.62 -15.10
CA MET A 83 -7.95 -8.74 -16.02
C MET A 83 -7.83 -10.08 -15.30
N ASP A 84 -8.46 -11.12 -15.85
CA ASP A 84 -8.24 -12.50 -15.39
C ASP A 84 -6.99 -13.14 -16.02
N ASP A 85 -6.66 -14.37 -15.60
CA ASP A 85 -5.48 -15.09 -16.09
C ASP A 85 -5.54 -15.38 -17.60
N ALA A 86 -6.73 -15.68 -18.14
CA ALA A 86 -6.91 -16.00 -19.56
C ALA A 86 -6.83 -14.75 -20.44
N GLU A 87 -7.39 -13.64 -19.98
CA GLU A 87 -7.28 -12.33 -20.63
C GLU A 87 -5.84 -11.85 -20.67
N ARG A 88 -5.07 -12.03 -19.58
CA ARG A 88 -3.64 -11.69 -19.56
C ARG A 88 -2.86 -12.46 -20.62
N GLU A 89 -3.09 -13.77 -20.72
CA GLU A 89 -2.45 -14.60 -21.75
C GLU A 89 -2.83 -14.14 -23.16
N TYR A 90 -4.11 -13.87 -23.40
CA TYR A 90 -4.60 -13.33 -24.66
C TYR A 90 -3.93 -11.99 -25.03
N TRP A 91 -3.79 -11.07 -24.08
CA TRP A 91 -3.08 -9.81 -24.29
C TRP A 91 -1.61 -10.05 -24.64
N TYR A 92 -0.92 -10.98 -23.97
CA TYR A 92 0.47 -11.32 -24.30
C TYR A 92 0.64 -11.86 -25.73
N GLN A 93 -0.33 -12.61 -26.24
CA GLN A 93 -0.30 -13.12 -27.61
C GLN A 93 -0.58 -12.04 -28.67
N ILE A 94 -1.36 -11.01 -28.32
CA ILE A 94 -1.74 -9.95 -29.26
C ILE A 94 -0.75 -8.78 -29.28
N LEU A 95 0.00 -8.56 -28.20
CA LEU A 95 1.02 -7.50 -28.12
C LEU A 95 1.97 -7.43 -29.31
N PRO A 96 2.49 -8.54 -29.88
CA PRO A 96 3.36 -8.50 -31.06
C PRO A 96 2.69 -7.97 -32.34
N VAL A 97 1.37 -8.09 -32.45
CA VAL A 97 0.59 -7.76 -33.66
C VAL A 97 -0.01 -6.36 -33.58
N MET A 98 -0.10 -5.78 -32.38
CA MET A 98 -0.61 -4.42 -32.19
C MET A 98 0.35 -3.35 -32.73
N THR A 99 -0.23 -2.25 -33.21
CA THR A 99 0.54 -1.06 -33.58
C THR A 99 1.01 -0.31 -32.34
N ASP A 100 2.07 0.49 -32.47
CA ASP A 100 2.60 1.26 -31.35
C ASP A 100 1.55 2.21 -30.74
N ASP A 101 0.64 2.77 -31.54
CA ASP A 101 -0.48 3.59 -31.06
C ASP A 101 -1.48 2.80 -30.20
N GLN A 102 -1.78 1.56 -30.58
CA GLN A 102 -2.66 0.67 -29.81
C GLN A 102 -2.01 0.28 -28.49
N ILE A 103 -0.70 -0.02 -28.52
CA ILE A 103 0.08 -0.32 -27.32
C ILE A 103 0.11 0.87 -26.37
N ASN A 104 0.31 2.08 -26.89
CA ASN A 104 0.26 3.31 -26.09
C ASN A 104 -1.12 3.55 -25.47
N LYS A 105 -2.20 3.30 -26.21
CA LYS A 105 -3.57 3.40 -25.67
C LYS A 105 -3.82 2.39 -24.56
N LEU A 106 -3.48 1.12 -24.77
CA LEU A 106 -3.60 0.07 -23.75
C LEU A 106 -2.82 0.45 -22.49
N ARG A 107 -1.57 0.85 -22.67
CA ARG A 107 -0.71 1.32 -21.58
C ARG A 107 -1.35 2.46 -20.80
N ASN A 108 -1.87 3.47 -21.49
CA ASN A 108 -2.53 4.61 -20.86
C ASN A 108 -3.79 4.20 -20.09
N ILE A 109 -4.57 3.25 -20.60
CA ILE A 109 -5.76 2.73 -19.91
C ILE A 109 -5.37 2.07 -18.59
N ILE A 110 -4.41 1.14 -18.63
CA ILE A 110 -3.94 0.41 -17.43
C ILE A 110 -3.29 1.36 -16.42
N VAL A 111 -2.52 2.34 -16.91
CA VAL A 111 -1.89 3.35 -16.06
C VAL A 111 -2.94 4.24 -15.39
N ASN A 112 -3.97 4.68 -16.12
CA ASN A 112 -5.05 5.48 -15.58
C ASN A 112 -5.90 4.71 -14.55
N GLU A 113 -6.20 3.44 -14.80
CA GLU A 113 -6.85 2.55 -13.83
C GLU A 113 -6.06 2.52 -12.51
N LYS A 114 -4.76 2.27 -12.58
CA LYS A 114 -3.89 2.24 -11.40
C LYS A 114 -3.82 3.59 -10.67
N GLU A 115 -3.77 4.71 -11.40
CA GLU A 115 -3.82 6.04 -10.80
C GLU A 115 -5.15 6.30 -10.07
N GLN A 116 -6.26 5.77 -10.57
CA GLN A 116 -7.56 5.89 -9.91
C GLN A 116 -7.60 5.06 -8.62
N LEU A 117 -7.06 3.83 -8.64
CA LEU A 117 -6.97 3.00 -7.44
C LEU A 117 -6.08 3.63 -6.36
N ILE A 118 -4.91 4.17 -6.74
CA ILE A 118 -4.03 4.88 -5.80
C ILE A 118 -4.76 6.09 -5.20
N LYS A 119 -5.45 6.88 -6.03
CA LYS A 119 -6.22 8.03 -5.55
C LYS A 119 -7.30 7.63 -4.56
N LEU A 120 -8.02 6.54 -4.84
CA LEU A 120 -9.09 6.05 -3.97
C LEU A 120 -8.53 5.58 -2.62
N ASP A 121 -7.38 4.90 -2.62
CA ASP A 121 -6.70 4.49 -1.39
C ASP A 121 -6.21 5.70 -0.58
N GLU A 122 -5.65 6.72 -1.24
CA GLU A 122 -5.25 7.97 -0.58
C GLU A 122 -6.44 8.70 0.05
N GLU A 123 -7.57 8.80 -0.66
CA GLU A 123 -8.81 9.40 -0.16
C GLU A 123 -9.34 8.62 1.06
N TYR A 124 -9.41 7.29 0.96
CA TYR A 124 -9.85 6.44 2.05
C TYR A 124 -8.94 6.56 3.30
N ASN A 125 -7.63 6.57 3.11
CA ASN A 125 -6.67 6.72 4.20
C ASN A 125 -6.75 8.11 4.86
N ASN A 126 -7.06 9.15 4.09
CA ASN A 126 -7.28 10.49 4.63
C ASN A 126 -8.56 10.55 5.46
N ASP A 127 -9.66 10.00 4.96
CA ASP A 127 -10.94 9.93 5.68
C ASP A 127 -10.80 9.17 7.00
N LEU A 128 -10.04 8.07 7.02
CA LEU A 128 -9.77 7.31 8.23
C LEU A 128 -8.96 8.11 9.26
N LYS A 129 -7.96 8.89 8.81
CA LYS A 129 -7.18 9.77 9.69
C LYS A 129 -8.05 10.86 10.31
N GLN A 130 -8.89 11.51 9.51
CA GLN A 130 -9.80 12.55 9.98
C GLN A 130 -10.81 11.99 11.00
N LEU A 131 -11.34 10.79 10.75
CA LEU A 131 -12.26 10.14 11.68
C LEU A 131 -11.58 9.82 13.01
N ASN A 132 -10.36 9.30 12.99
CA ASN A 132 -9.59 9.00 14.20
C ASN A 132 -9.26 10.27 14.99
N GLU A 133 -8.84 11.34 14.30
CA GLU A 133 -8.57 12.64 14.92
C GLU A 133 -9.83 13.22 15.59
N LYS A 134 -10.98 13.17 14.91
CA LYS A 134 -12.26 13.62 15.46
C LYS A 134 -12.62 12.86 16.74
N HIS A 135 -12.53 11.53 16.72
CA HIS A 135 -12.85 10.71 17.89
C HIS A 135 -11.88 10.96 19.06
N LEU A 136 -10.60 11.20 18.78
CA LEU A 136 -9.63 11.54 19.81
C LEU A 136 -9.99 12.86 20.50
N ILE A 137 -10.37 13.88 19.72
CA ILE A 137 -10.80 15.17 20.25
C ILE A 137 -12.09 15.03 21.07
N GLU A 138 -13.09 14.33 20.54
CA GLU A 138 -14.36 14.08 21.25
C GLU A 138 -14.14 13.37 22.58
N TRP A 139 -13.26 12.37 22.62
CA TRP A 139 -12.91 11.65 23.84
C TRP A 139 -12.15 12.53 24.84
N GLN A 140 -11.22 13.36 24.39
CA GLN A 140 -10.52 14.32 25.24
C GLN A 140 -11.49 15.35 25.86
N ASP A 141 -12.43 15.86 25.06
CA ASP A 141 -13.45 16.80 25.53
C ASP A 141 -14.42 16.16 26.51
N PHE A 142 -14.83 14.92 26.25
CA PHE A 142 -15.63 14.14 27.19
C PHE A 142 -14.92 13.96 28.52
N ASN A 143 -13.65 13.52 28.51
CA ASN A 143 -12.86 13.36 29.73
C ASN A 143 -12.66 14.68 30.47
N ARG A 144 -12.42 15.77 29.74
CA ARG A 144 -12.30 17.10 30.35
C ARG A 144 -13.59 17.46 31.07
N LYS A 145 -14.75 17.27 30.43
CA LYS A 145 -16.06 17.51 31.03
C LYS A 145 -16.30 16.64 32.26
N GLN A 146 -15.91 15.36 32.22
CA GLN A 146 -16.04 14.47 33.38
C GLN A 146 -15.16 14.93 34.55
N LYS A 147 -13.89 15.25 34.30
CA LYS A 147 -13.00 15.81 35.33
C LYS A 147 -13.55 17.11 35.94
N PHE A 148 -14.11 18.00 35.12
CA PHE A 148 -14.75 19.21 35.63
C PHE A 148 -15.94 18.91 36.56
N LYS A 149 -16.77 17.93 36.20
CA LYS A 149 -17.89 17.51 37.06
C LYS A 149 -17.39 16.89 38.36
N GLU A 150 -16.39 16.01 38.30
CA GLU A 150 -15.78 15.40 39.48
C GLU A 150 -15.20 16.45 40.44
N ILE A 151 -14.49 17.46 39.91
CA ILE A 151 -13.97 18.57 40.71
C ILE A 151 -15.12 19.36 41.35
N ALA A 152 -16.15 19.74 40.58
CA ALA A 152 -17.29 20.49 41.11
C ALA A 152 -18.05 19.73 42.20
N GLU A 153 -18.24 18.42 42.03
CA GLU A 153 -18.85 17.56 43.05
C GLU A 153 -17.97 17.42 44.29
N ALA A 154 -16.65 17.31 44.13
CA ALA A 154 -15.70 17.27 45.24
C ALA A 154 -15.68 18.59 46.03
N GLU A 155 -15.67 19.73 45.34
CA GLU A 155 -15.76 21.06 45.97
C GLU A 155 -17.08 21.26 46.72
N ALA A 156 -18.20 20.83 46.13
CA ALA A 156 -19.51 20.90 46.78
C ALA A 156 -19.56 20.05 48.07
N LYS A 157 -18.99 18.83 48.04
CA LYS A 157 -18.87 17.96 49.21
C LYS A 157 -17.93 18.56 50.26
N ALA A 158 -16.77 19.07 49.87
CA ALA A 158 -15.82 19.72 50.78
C ALA A 158 -16.48 20.89 51.51
N LYS A 159 -17.20 21.76 50.78
CA LYS A 159 -17.91 22.91 51.35
C LYS A 159 -19.02 22.53 52.34
N LEU A 160 -19.73 21.44 52.11
CA LEU A 160 -20.72 20.92 53.07
C LEU A 160 -20.01 20.41 54.33
N THR A 161 -18.92 19.68 54.15
CA THR A 161 -18.14 19.11 55.27
C THR A 161 -17.52 20.22 56.12
N GLU A 162 -16.97 21.27 55.51
CA GLU A 162 -16.46 22.46 56.20
C GLU A 162 -17.55 23.15 57.01
N LYS A 163 -18.74 23.38 56.43
CA LYS A 163 -19.87 23.97 57.16
C LYS A 163 -20.31 23.14 58.37
N GLU A 164 -20.34 21.81 58.24
CA GLU A 164 -20.67 20.92 59.35
C GLU A 164 -19.60 20.96 60.45
N GLN A 165 -18.32 21.06 60.08
CA GLN A 165 -17.21 21.20 61.02
C GLN A 165 -17.24 22.57 61.73
N GLU A 166 -17.48 23.65 60.99
CA GLU A 166 -17.64 25.00 61.53
C GLU A 166 -18.79 25.07 62.54
N ALA A 167 -19.94 24.47 62.22
CA ALA A 167 -21.10 24.42 63.12
C ALA A 167 -20.77 23.67 64.42
N LYS A 168 -20.09 22.52 64.34
CA LYS A 168 -19.66 21.76 65.53
C LYS A 168 -18.68 22.54 66.40
N LEU A 169 -17.72 23.23 65.79
CA LEU A 169 -16.77 24.08 66.50
C LEU A 169 -17.46 25.25 67.21
N LEU A 170 -18.46 25.87 66.58
CA LEU A 170 -19.27 26.92 67.22
C LEU A 170 -20.01 26.40 68.45
N GLU A 171 -20.64 25.23 68.32
CA GLU A 171 -21.43 24.60 69.38
C GLU A 171 -20.54 24.21 70.58
N GLU A 172 -19.32 23.74 70.32
CA GLU A 172 -18.32 23.45 71.35
C GLU A 172 -17.85 24.73 72.07
N LEU A 173 -17.62 25.83 71.36
CA LEU A 173 -17.25 27.12 71.94
C LEU A 173 -18.35 27.70 72.84
N ASP A 174 -19.61 27.61 72.42
CA ASP A 174 -20.76 28.06 73.22
C ASP A 174 -20.91 27.26 74.52
N GLN A 175 -20.69 25.93 74.46
CA GLN A 175 -20.68 25.08 75.65
C GLN A 175 -19.54 25.44 76.62
N MET A 176 -18.33 25.70 76.11
CA MET A 176 -17.20 26.13 76.95
C MET A 176 -17.44 27.49 77.61
N ASN A 177 -18.05 28.44 76.90
CA ASN A 177 -18.29 29.79 77.42
C ASN A 177 -19.42 29.80 78.49
N ASN A 178 -20.42 28.94 78.36
CA ASN A 178 -21.46 28.78 79.38
C ASN A 178 -20.97 28.08 80.65
N ASN A 179 -19.94 27.24 80.57
CA ASN A 179 -19.34 26.58 81.73
C ASN A 179 -18.34 27.46 82.51
N GLN A 180 -18.05 28.68 82.05
CA GLN A 180 -17.16 29.65 82.70
C GLN A 180 -17.90 30.82 83.42
N LYS A 181 -19.23 30.81 83.43
CA LYS A 181 -20.08 31.72 84.23
C LYS A 181 -20.68 31.01 85.44
#